data_AF-A0A945I5X1-F1
#
_entry.id   AF-A0A945I5X1-F1
#
_cell.length_a   1.000
_cell.length_b   1.000
_cell.length_c   1.000
_cell.angle_alpha   90.00
_cell.angle_beta   90.00
_cell.angle_gamma   90.00
#
_symmetry.space_group_name_H-M   'P 1'
#
loop_
_entity.id
_entity.type
_entity.pdbx_description
1 polymer ?
#
loop_
_entity_poly.entity_id
_entity_poly.type
_entity_poly.pdbx_seq_one_letter_code
_entity_poly.pdbx_strand_id
1 'polypeptide(L)' 'MKVRSSLKSAKARDKNCRVVRRRGRLYVINKQNP' A
#
# COMPACT_ATOMS: atom_id res chain seq x y z
N MET A 1 -6.75 -5.15 4.75
CA MET A 1 -5.67 -5.28 3.73
C MET A 1 -6.21 -6.07 2.54
N LYS A 2 -6.06 -5.59 1.29
CA LYS A 2 -6.51 -6.30 0.08
C LYS A 2 -5.29 -6.75 -0.73
N VAL A 3 -5.26 -8.00 -1.19
CA VAL A 3 -4.20 -8.54 -2.05
C VAL A 3 -4.51 -8.16 -3.49
N ARG A 4 -3.55 -7.56 -4.19
CA ARG A 4 -3.67 -7.20 -5.61
C ARG A 4 -2.39 -7.59 -6.33
N SER A 5 -2.50 -7.93 -7.61
CA SER A 5 -1.37 -8.18 -8.50
C SER A 5 -0.56 -6.90 -8.80
N SER A 6 -1.19 -5.72 -8.73
CA SER A 6 -0.54 -4.43 -8.95
C SER A 6 -0.82 -3.44 -7.81
N LEU A 7 0.23 -2.71 -7.41
CA LEU A 7 0.18 -1.66 -6.39
C LEU A 7 0.00 -0.25 -6.98
N LYS A 8 -0.04 -0.10 -8.33
CA LYS A 8 -0.07 1.21 -9.01
C LYS A 8 -1.28 2.05 -8.60
N SER A 9 -2.47 1.47 -8.66
CA SER A 9 -3.71 2.16 -8.25
C SER A 9 -3.81 2.27 -6.73
N ALA A 10 -3.28 1.28 -5.99
CA ALA A 10 -3.35 1.26 -4.54
C ALA A 10 -2.52 2.38 -3.89
N LYS A 11 -1.34 2.71 -4.44
CA LYS A 11 -0.48 3.78 -3.94
C LYS A 11 -0.99 5.19 -4.25
N ALA A 12 -1.80 5.35 -5.30
CA ALA A 12 -2.30 6.64 -5.76
C ALA A 12 -3.67 7.01 -5.18
N ARG A 13 -4.29 6.12 -4.41
CA ARG A 13 -5.63 6.30 -3.84
C ARG A 13 -5.72 7.48 -2.86
N ASP A 14 -4.62 7.77 -2.15
CA ASP A 14 -4.54 8.81 -1.13
C ASP A 14 -3.08 9.29 -1.04
N LYS A 15 -2.86 10.56 -0.69
CA LYS A 15 -1.51 11.13 -0.48
C LYS A 15 -0.74 10.43 0.64
N ASN A 16 -1.44 9.84 1.60
CA ASN A 16 -0.86 9.17 2.75
C ASN A 16 -0.54 7.69 2.52
N CYS A 17 -0.92 7.14 1.36
CA CYS A 17 -0.54 5.79 0.99
C CYS A 17 0.97 5.71 0.76
N ARG A 18 1.66 4.89 1.56
CA ARG A 18 3.10 4.65 1.47
C ARG A 18 3.39 3.20 1.12
N VAL A 19 4.34 3.01 0.22
CA VAL A 19 4.85 1.68 -0.12
C VAL A 19 5.92 1.29 0.90
N VAL A 20 5.76 0.13 1.53
CA VAL A 20 6.70 -0.41 2.51
C VAL A 20 7.02 -1.86 2.18
N ARG A 21 8.25 -2.28 2.47
CA ARG A 21 8.66 -3.69 2.35
C ARG A 21 8.61 -4.33 3.74
N ARG A 22 7.80 -5.37 3.91
CA ARG A 22 7.67 -6.12 5.18
C ARG A 22 7.74 -7.61 4.87
N ARG A 23 8.55 -8.38 5.62
CA ARG A 23 8.67 -9.84 5.44
C ARG A 23 8.88 -10.26 3.97
N GLY A 24 9.73 -9.52 3.24
CA GLY A 24 10.02 -9.78 1.81
C GLY A 24 8.93 -9.36 0.82
N ARG A 25 7.77 -8.87 1.26
CA ARG A 25 6.66 -8.46 0.39
C ARG A 25 6.47 -6.94 0.39
N LEU A 26 6.03 -6.41 -0.75
CA LEU A 26 5.65 -5.00 -0.90
C LEU A 26 4.20 -4.80 -0.49
N TYR A 27 3.97 -3.84 0.39
CA TYR A 27 2.66 -3.44 0.87
C TYR A 27 2.45 -1.96 0.64
N VAL A 28 1.21 -1.57 0.34
CA VAL A 28 0.78 -0.18 0.47
C VAL A 28 0.05 -0.07 1.81
N ILE A 29 0.52 0.82 2.67
CA ILE A 29 -0.12 1.13 3.95
C ILE A 29 -0.58 2.58 3.96
N ASN A 30 -1.66 2.88 4.66
CA ASN A 30 -2.02 4.23 5.04
C ASN A 30 -2.20 4.22 6.57
N LYS A 31 -1.40 5.02 7.27
CA LYS A 31 -1.41 5.06 8.75
C LYS A 31 -2.47 6.02 9.31
N GLN A 32 -3.02 6.91 8.48
CA GLN A 32 -4.12 7.81 8.86
C GLN A 32 -5.47 7.12 8.65
N ASN A 33 -5.64 6.45 7.50
CA ASN A 33 -6.86 5.73 7.13
C ASN A 33 -6.52 4.25 6.81
N PRO A 34 -6.59 3.34 7.80
CA PRO A 34 -6.12 1.96 7.68
C PRO A 34 -6.81 1.11 6.60
#